data_AF-A0A752L1H7-F1
#
_entry.id   AF-A0A752L1H7-F1
#
_cell.length_a   1.000
_cell.length_b   1.000
_cell.length_c   1.000
_cell.angle_alpha   90.00
_cell.angle_beta   90.00
_cell.angle_gamma   90.00
#
_symmetry.space_group_name_H-M   'P 1'
#
loop_
_entity.id
_entity.type
_entity.pdbx_description
1 polymer ?
#
loop_
_entity_poly.entity_id
_entity_poly.type
_entity_poly.pdbx_seq_one_letter_code
_entity_poly.pdbx_strand_id
1 'polypeptide(L)' 'MRKHDAIIFFGSKTKLARAAGVRLSSIYAWGELVPEGRAMRLQEASNGFLHYDKNLYDQYRKARRSGGAEQP' A
#
# COMPACT_ATOMS: atom_id res chain seq x y z
N MET A 1 1.50 0.59 -5.23
CA MET A 1 1.98 -0.74 -4.79
C MET A 1 0.86 -1.46 -4.03
N ARG A 2 0.70 -2.78 -4.24
CA ARG A 2 -0.25 -3.59 -3.47
C ARG A 2 0.34 -4.00 -2.13
N LYS A 3 -0.50 -4.09 -1.11
CA LYS A 3 -0.11 -4.56 0.23
C LYS A 3 0.43 -6.00 0.18
N HIS A 4 -0.18 -6.85 -0.64
CA HIS A 4 0.19 -8.25 -0.76
C HIS A 4 1.63 -8.43 -1.27
N ASP A 5 1.98 -7.74 -2.35
CA ASP A 5 3.35 -7.76 -2.90
C ASP A 5 4.38 -7.28 -1.88
N ALA A 6 4.06 -6.24 -1.11
CA ALA A 6 4.93 -5.75 -0.05
C ALA A 6 5.09 -6.81 1.08
N ILE A 7 4.03 -7.50 1.48
CA ILE A 7 4.11 -8.57 2.48
C ILE A 7 4.98 -9.73 1.97
N ILE A 8 4.85 -10.11 0.69
CA ILE A 8 5.68 -11.17 0.08
C ILE A 8 7.15 -10.74 0.08
N PHE A 9 7.45 -9.52 -0.38
CA PHE A 9 8.81 -9.02 -0.46
C PHE A 9 9.52 -8.97 0.91
N PHE A 10 8.85 -8.42 1.93
CA PHE A 10 9.42 -8.37 3.28
C PHE A 10 9.28 -9.71 4.04
N GLY A 11 8.54 -10.67 3.49
CA GLY A 11 8.27 -12.00 4.06
C GLY A 11 7.29 -12.02 5.25
N SER A 12 7.13 -10.92 6.00
CA SER A 12 6.16 -10.87 7.09
C SER A 12 5.59 -9.46 7.32
N LYS A 13 4.38 -9.40 7.87
CA LYS A 13 3.71 -8.14 8.21
C LYS A 13 4.50 -7.33 9.24
N THR A 14 5.21 -7.99 10.15
CA THR A 14 6.08 -7.34 11.14
C THR A 14 7.30 -6.70 10.48
N LYS A 15 7.96 -7.40 9.55
CA LYS A 15 9.08 -6.85 8.78
C LYS A 15 8.63 -5.67 7.91
N LEU A 16 7.48 -5.81 7.24
CA LEU A 16 6.84 -4.73 6.49
C LEU A 16 6.55 -3.50 7.37
N ALA A 17 6.01 -3.70 8.57
CA ALA A 17 5.72 -2.61 9.51
C ALA A 17 6.99 -1.86 9.94
N ARG A 18 8.07 -2.59 10.24
CA ARG A 18 9.38 -2.01 10.56
C ARG A 18 9.95 -1.21 9.39
N ALA A 19 9.89 -1.75 8.17
CA ALA A 19 10.35 -1.06 6.97
C ALA A 19 9.53 0.20 6.65
N ALA A 20 8.21 0.17 6.88
CA ALA A 20 7.33 1.33 6.70
C ALA A 20 7.42 2.36 7.85
N GLY A 21 8.09 2.03 8.95
CA GLY A 21 8.14 2.87 10.16
C GLY A 21 6.79 3.03 10.84
N VAL A 22 5.95 1.99 10.83
CA VAL A 22 4.61 2.00 11.43
C VAL A 22 4.43 0.84 12.41
N ARG A 23 3.38 0.90 13.21
CA ARG A 23 2.97 -0.23 14.05
C ARG A 23 2.37 -1.34 13.20
N LEU A 24 2.49 -2.58 13.67
CA LEU A 24 1.88 -3.74 13.03
C LEU A 24 0.37 -3.58 12.85
N SER A 25 -0.33 -2.97 13.82
CA SER A 25 -1.77 -2.65 13.73
C SER A 25 -2.11 -1.77 12.52
N SER A 26 -1.22 -0.86 12.11
CA SER A 26 -1.44 -0.03 10.92
C SER A 26 -1.49 -0.86 9.64
N ILE A 27 -0.74 -1.97 9.54
CA ILE A 27 -0.75 -2.85 8.37
C ILE A 27 -2.12 -3.53 8.18
N TYR A 28 -2.80 -3.85 9.28
CA TYR A 28 -4.15 -4.41 9.24
C TYR A 28 -5.18 -3.38 8.78
N ALA A 29 -5.00 -2.11 9.15
CA ALA A 29 -5.86 -1.01 8.70
C ALA A 29 -5.67 -0.62 7.23
N TRP A 30 -4.57 -1.05 6.60
CA TRP A 30 -4.36 -0.81 5.17
C TRP A 30 -5.33 -1.65 4.34
N GLY A 31 -5.91 -1.01 3.32
CA GLY A 31 -6.72 -1.69 2.30
C GLY A 31 -5.87 -2.56 1.38
N GLU A 32 -6.32 -2.68 0.13
CA GLU A 32 -5.60 -3.45 -0.90
C GLU A 32 -4.25 -2.81 -1.25
N LEU A 33 -4.19 -1.48 -1.24
CA LEU A 33 -2.99 -0.72 -1.52
C LEU A 33 -2.33 -0.21 -0.23
N VAL A 34 -1.00 -0.14 -0.26
CA VAL A 34 -0.21 0.54 0.77
C VAL A 34 -0.49 2.04 0.67
N PRO A 35 -0.74 2.78 1.76
CA PRO A 35 -0.96 4.23 1.70
C PRO A 35 0.19 4.97 1.02
N GLU A 36 -0.13 5.97 0.18
CA GLU A 36 0.84 6.74 -0.61
C GLU A 36 2.00 7.27 0.24
N GLY A 37 1.70 7.85 1.42
CA GLY A 37 2.71 8.38 2.34
C GLY A 37 3.65 7.34 2.97
N ARG A 38 3.34 6.04 2.88
CA ARG A 38 4.22 4.94 3.33
C ARG A 38 4.88 4.21 2.16
N ALA A 39 4.29 4.33 0.98
CA ALA A 39 4.76 3.63 -0.20
C ALA A 39 6.16 4.09 -0.62
N MET A 40 6.46 5.38 -0.51
CA MET A 40 7.81 5.91 -0.79
C MET A 40 8.87 5.31 0.13
N ARG A 41 8.63 5.29 1.45
CA ARG A 41 9.57 4.68 2.42
C ARG A 41 9.82 3.20 2.13
N LEU A 42 8.78 2.48 1.72
CA LEU A 42 8.89 1.07 1.39
C LEU A 42 9.64 0.84 0.07
N GLN A 43 9.50 1.74 -0.90
CA GLN A 43 10.30 1.73 -2.12
C GLN A 43 11.79 1.87 -1.78
N GLU A 44 12.15 2.85 -0.96
CA GLU A 44 13.53 3.06 -0.48
C GLU A 44 14.04 1.83 0.30
N ALA A 45 13.26 1.32 1.24
CA ALA A 45 13.61 0.14 2.04
C ALA A 45 13.72 -1.16 1.20
N SER A 46 13.03 -1.21 0.07
CA SER A 46 13.14 -2.31 -0.92
C SER A 46 14.23 -2.09 -1.96
N ASN A 47 14.99 -0.99 -1.87
CA ASN A 47 16.02 -0.62 -2.83
C ASN A 47 15.48 -0.53 -4.28
N GLY A 48 14.23 -0.09 -4.44
CA GLY A 48 13.55 0.07 -5.72
C GLY A 48 12.75 -1.15 -6.21
N PHE A 49 12.74 -2.27 -5.48
CA PHE A 49 11.94 -3.46 -5.87
C PHE A 49 10.43 -3.20 -5.84
N LEU A 50 9.97 -2.46 -4.83
CA LEU A 50 8.57 -2.06 -4.69
C LEU A 50 8.39 -0.68 -5.30
N HIS A 51 7.76 -0.61 -6.47
CA HIS A 51 7.53 0.66 -7.15
C HIS A 51 6.23 1.33 -6.68
N TYR A 52 6.36 2.57 -6.21
CA TYR A 52 5.28 3.51 -6.06
C TYR A 52 4.82 4.05 -7.43
N ASP A 53 3.69 3.54 -7.92
CA ASP A 53 3.07 4.03 -9.14
C ASP A 53 1.88 4.95 -8.83
N LYS A 54 2.01 6.25 -9.10
CA LYS A 54 0.97 7.25 -8.83
C LYS A 54 -0.30 7.01 -9.64
N ASN A 55 -0.19 6.45 -10.85
CA ASN A 55 -1.34 6.17 -11.72
C ASN A 55 -2.20 5.05 -11.12
N LEU A 56 -1.58 4.02 -10.54
CA LEU A 56 -2.30 2.98 -9.79
C LEU A 56 -3.14 3.56 -8.64
N TYR A 57 -2.57 4.50 -7.88
CA TYR A 57 -3.30 5.15 -6.78
C TYR A 57 -4.43 6.06 -7.28
N ASP A 58 -4.20 6.78 -8.36
CA ASP A 58 -5.23 7.64 -8.96
C ASP A 58 -6.40 6.81 -9.50
N GLN A 59 -6.11 5.71 -10.21
CA GLN A 59 -7.10 4.74 -10.66
C GLN A 59 -7.88 4.11 -9.51
N TYR A 60 -7.19 3.71 -8.43
CA TYR A 60 -7.86 3.18 -7.24
C TYR A 60 -8.78 4.22 -6.58
N ARG A 61 -8.33 5.48 -6.49
CA ARG A 61 -9.16 6.60 -5.99
C ARG A 61 -10.35 6.89 -6.92
N LYS A 62 -10.17 6.78 -8.24
CA LYS A 62 -11.22 6.98 -9.24
C LYS A 62 -12.24 5.85 -9.19
N ALA A 63 -11.81 4.59 -9.18
CA ALA A 63 -12.68 3.42 -9.05
C ALA A 63 -13.56 3.48 -7.80
N ARG A 64 -12.99 3.88 -6.65
CA ARG A 64 -13.74 4.09 -5.41
C ARG A 64 -14.72 5.27 -5.47
N ARG A 65 -14.43 6.31 -6.26
CA ARG A 65 -15.35 7.45 -6.47
C ARG A 65 -16.47 7.11 -7.45
N SER A 66 -16.16 6.34 -8.49
CA SER A 66 -17.11 5.89 -9.51
C SER A 66 -18.09 4.84 -9.00
N GLY A 67 -17.73 4.08 -7.96
CA GLY A 67 -18.63 3.15 -7.26
C GLY A 67 -19.43 3.77 -6.10
N GLY A 68 -19.40 5.10 -5.94
CA GLY A 68 -20.18 5.84 -4.92
C GLY A 68 -21.45 6.51 -5.45
N ALA A 69 -21.78 6.30 -6.73
CA ALA A 69 -23.00 6.82 -7.35
C ALA A 69 -23.90 5.68 -7.85
N GLU A 70 -23.99 4.57 -7.11
CA GLU A 70 -25.13 3.65 -7.21
C GLU A 70 -25.16 2.77 -5.96
N GLN A 71 -26.09 3.08 -5.05
CA GLN A 71 -26.64 2.12 -4.11
C GLN A 71 -28.15 2.10 -4.38
N PRO A 72 -28.74 1.01 -4.90
CA PRO A 72 -30.17 0.76 -4.76
C PRO A 72 -30.52 0.37 -3.32
#